data_AF-H0TDN6-F1
#
_entry.id   AF-H0TDN6-F1
#
_cell.length_a   1.000
_cell.length_b   1.000
_cell.length_c   1.000
_cell.angle_alpha   90.00
_cell.angle_beta   90.00
_cell.angle_gamma   90.00
#
_symmetry.space_group_name_H-M   'P 1'
#
loop_
_entity.id
_entity.type
_entity.pdbx_description
1 polymer ?
#
loop_
_entity_poly.entity_id
_entity_poly.type
_entity_poly.pdbx_seq_one_letter_code
_entity_poly.pdbx_strand_id
1 'polypeptide(L)'
;MFAVAINLVLASGIGPVAAFPLSGDQSVLPAGTELNEDAMYRPTEVFHSEASGGFKSYQVDLGDLAFNSPTLLGGPARRTGMSCGTCHVNGAGNARLYVPGMSTRPGNFDTTGPLFNPKAHNGVLDPVRIPSLRGARYLAPYGHDGRIASLREFVRNVIVNEFAGDEPSPAVLDAVVAYIEDIDFLRNTSLDARGRLTSQSSEAERRGEAIFARPFPHDPNMSCATCHVPSEGFVDHKQHNVGSGGLFKTPTLLNADFNAPYFHDGRFDRLDQVVGHFERTYELALTPQDRSDLIAYLVAVGDGLVPLDREGVTARLKEINDFATVLDTAIPAHDVAVIDLAVDTIGRELRDLTEQFPDRRDPTVSDGLHERLAARAILKDTVILFRRIGTAAAAGRFDDAAAEFARYRKLSVVALPQLLSNAQQWSLFNPMVHRAHYAALWQNLRQAGKPAPVPTALAVPIAETTAKPAPAER
;
A
#
# COMPACT_ATOMS: atom_id res chain seq x y z
N MET A 1 -7.45 50.36 50.55
CA MET A 1 -7.02 50.41 49.13
C MET A 1 -7.31 49.04 48.52
N PHE A 2 -8.13 49.06 47.47
CA PHE A 2 -8.43 48.01 46.47
C PHE A 2 -8.83 46.59 46.90
N ALA A 3 -10.03 46.23 46.44
CA ALA A 3 -10.67 44.93 46.48
C ALA A 3 -9.91 43.87 45.66
N VAL A 4 -9.77 42.66 46.20
CA VAL A 4 -9.38 41.48 45.43
C VAL A 4 -10.67 40.73 45.10
N ALA A 5 -11.06 40.80 43.82
CA ALA A 5 -12.24 40.14 43.30
C ALA A 5 -11.98 38.63 43.13
N ILE A 6 -12.91 37.86 43.66
CA ILE A 6 -13.15 36.44 43.40
C ILE A 6 -13.38 36.24 41.90
N ASN A 7 -12.70 35.28 41.28
CA ASN A 7 -13.16 34.72 40.02
C ASN A 7 -13.32 33.20 40.12
N LEU A 8 -14.58 32.82 39.92
CA LEU A 8 -15.17 31.50 39.85
C LEU A 8 -14.55 30.71 38.69
N VAL A 9 -14.15 29.47 38.95
CA VAL A 9 -13.90 28.48 37.90
C VAL A 9 -15.26 28.03 37.38
N LEU A 10 -15.63 28.48 36.18
CA LEU A 10 -16.75 27.93 35.42
C LEU A 10 -16.21 26.99 34.35
N ALA A 11 -16.63 25.73 34.46
CA ALA A 11 -16.46 24.71 33.46
C ALA A 11 -17.04 25.18 32.12
N SER A 12 -16.20 25.22 31.08
CA SER A 12 -16.64 25.36 29.69
C SER A 12 -16.83 23.97 29.11
N GLY A 13 -18.07 23.70 28.73
CA GLY A 13 -18.55 22.43 28.23
C GLY A 13 -17.93 22.01 26.91
N ILE A 14 -17.96 20.69 26.71
CA ILE A 14 -17.76 20.01 25.43
C ILE A 14 -18.83 20.54 24.48
N GLY A 15 -18.43 21.44 23.57
CA GLY A 15 -19.24 21.81 22.40
C GLY A 15 -19.28 20.66 21.39
N PRO A 16 -20.31 20.59 20.54
CA PRO A 16 -20.48 19.47 19.61
C PRO A 16 -19.34 19.50 18.59
N VAL A 17 -18.59 18.41 18.51
CA VAL A 17 -17.57 18.19 17.48
C VAL A 17 -18.30 18.04 16.15
N ALA A 18 -18.27 19.10 15.34
CA ALA A 18 -18.80 19.07 13.99
C ALA A 18 -17.90 18.18 13.11
N ALA A 19 -18.50 17.15 12.52
CA ALA A 19 -17.85 16.24 11.58
C ALA A 19 -17.43 16.98 10.30
N PHE A 20 -16.21 16.72 9.82
CA PHE A 20 -15.71 17.24 8.55
C PHE A 20 -16.04 16.28 7.40
N PRO A 21 -16.52 16.78 6.25
CA PRO A 21 -16.77 15.94 5.09
C PRO A 21 -15.46 15.62 4.36
N LEU A 22 -15.32 14.37 3.92
CA LEU A 22 -14.27 13.89 3.00
C LEU A 22 -14.33 14.55 1.60
N SER A 23 -15.12 15.62 1.44
CA SER A 23 -15.20 16.48 0.26
C SER A 23 -15.48 17.91 0.72
N GLY A 24 -14.57 18.82 0.42
CA GLY A 24 -14.66 20.24 0.76
C GLY A 24 -13.34 20.92 0.45
N ASP A 25 -13.37 22.23 0.32
CA ASP A 25 -12.27 23.12 -0.02
C ASP A 25 -11.09 23.12 0.98
N GLN A 26 -11.13 22.27 2.00
CA GLN A 26 -10.02 21.97 2.93
C GLN A 26 -9.49 20.52 2.77
N SER A 27 -9.94 19.78 1.76
CA SER A 27 -9.41 18.44 1.45
C SER A 27 -7.93 18.56 1.08
N VAL A 28 -7.05 18.02 1.93
CA VAL A 28 -5.68 17.71 1.54
C VAL A 28 -5.80 16.67 0.44
N LEU A 29 -5.63 17.19 -0.78
CA LEU A 29 -5.40 16.61 -2.09
C LEU A 29 -5.88 15.16 -2.37
N PRO A 30 -6.37 14.85 -3.60
CA PRO A 30 -6.75 13.48 -3.98
C PRO A 30 -5.69 12.42 -3.65
N ALA A 31 -6.09 11.16 -3.50
CA ALA A 31 -5.15 10.05 -3.43
C ALA A 31 -4.16 10.12 -4.61
N GLY A 32 -2.86 9.94 -4.34
CA GLY A 32 -1.79 10.12 -5.34
C GLY A 32 -1.21 11.54 -5.42
N THR A 33 -1.64 12.47 -4.56
CA THR A 33 -1.07 13.82 -4.53
C THR A 33 0.10 13.95 -3.57
N GLU A 34 1.09 13.09 -3.80
CA GLU A 34 2.41 13.24 -3.18
C GLU A 34 3.21 14.26 -4.00
N LEU A 35 3.86 15.20 -3.32
CA LEU A 35 4.50 16.37 -3.93
C LEU A 35 6.02 16.20 -4.08
N ASN A 36 6.54 14.98 -3.88
CA ASN A 36 7.97 14.65 -3.88
C ASN A 36 8.33 13.60 -4.95
N GLU A 37 9.62 13.44 -5.25
CA GLU A 37 10.07 12.44 -6.24
C GLU A 37 9.74 10.99 -5.83
N ASP A 38 9.48 10.73 -4.54
CA ASP A 38 9.10 9.41 -4.04
C ASP A 38 7.65 9.02 -4.41
N ALA A 39 6.84 9.96 -4.91
CA ALA A 39 5.56 9.69 -5.56
C ALA A 39 5.73 8.86 -6.83
N MET A 40 6.92 8.90 -7.44
CA MET A 40 7.24 8.19 -8.68
C MET A 40 7.72 6.76 -8.43
N TYR A 41 7.71 6.30 -7.19
CA TYR A 41 8.17 4.96 -6.83
C TYR A 41 7.08 4.26 -6.02
N ARG A 42 6.65 3.10 -6.49
CA ARG A 42 5.73 2.22 -5.76
C ARG A 42 6.48 1.01 -5.25
N PRO A 43 6.02 0.39 -4.15
CA PRO A 43 6.50 -0.91 -3.73
C PRO A 43 6.43 -1.92 -4.89
N THR A 44 7.49 -2.69 -5.06
CA THR A 44 7.50 -3.78 -6.04
C THR A 44 6.56 -4.89 -5.60
N GLU A 45 5.76 -5.38 -6.53
CA GLU A 45 4.89 -6.54 -6.34
C GLU A 45 5.54 -7.76 -6.97
N VAL A 46 5.63 -8.85 -6.22
CA VAL A 46 6.16 -10.13 -6.69
C VAL A 46 5.09 -11.17 -6.51
N PHE A 47 4.77 -11.89 -7.58
CA PHE A 47 3.80 -12.97 -7.55
C PHE A 47 4.50 -14.32 -7.53
N HIS A 48 4.04 -15.22 -6.67
CA HIS A 48 4.59 -16.57 -6.58
C HIS A 48 4.34 -17.38 -7.84
N SER A 49 3.17 -17.24 -8.45
CA SER A 49 2.82 -17.86 -9.73
C SER A 49 3.88 -17.56 -10.80
N GLU A 50 4.34 -16.31 -10.88
CA GLU A 50 5.39 -15.85 -11.80
C GLU A 50 6.79 -16.26 -11.32
N ALA A 51 7.08 -16.12 -10.02
CA ALA A 51 8.38 -16.49 -9.44
C ALA A 51 8.70 -17.98 -9.60
N SER A 52 7.67 -18.83 -9.69
CA SER A 52 7.76 -20.27 -9.95
C SER A 52 7.88 -20.61 -11.44
N GLY A 53 8.01 -19.62 -12.32
CA GLY A 53 8.11 -19.78 -13.78
C GLY A 53 6.76 -19.96 -14.49
N GLY A 54 5.65 -19.71 -13.80
CA GLY A 54 4.29 -19.75 -14.34
C GLY A 54 3.74 -18.37 -14.69
N PHE A 55 2.42 -18.26 -14.69
CA PHE A 55 1.66 -17.03 -14.95
C PHE A 55 0.55 -16.89 -13.92
N LYS A 56 0.11 -15.65 -13.66
CA LYS A 56 -1.09 -15.39 -12.85
C LYS A 56 -2.28 -16.12 -13.45
N SER A 57 -3.11 -16.69 -12.58
CA SER A 57 -4.37 -17.31 -12.99
C SER A 57 -5.45 -16.24 -13.14
N TYR A 58 -6.54 -16.58 -13.84
CA TYR A 58 -7.75 -15.74 -13.89
C TYR A 58 -8.23 -15.32 -12.50
N GLN A 59 -8.13 -16.18 -11.48
CA GLN A 59 -8.54 -15.84 -10.12
C GLN A 59 -7.63 -14.78 -9.49
N VAL A 60 -6.32 -14.83 -9.76
CA VAL A 60 -5.38 -13.82 -9.28
C VAL A 60 -5.64 -12.49 -9.98
N ASP A 61 -5.82 -12.48 -11.30
CA ASP A 61 -6.09 -11.23 -12.04
C ASP A 61 -7.46 -10.62 -11.69
N LEU A 62 -8.50 -11.45 -11.48
CA LEU A 62 -9.78 -10.99 -10.97
C LEU A 62 -9.65 -10.44 -9.54
N GLY A 63 -8.83 -11.08 -8.71
CA GLY A 63 -8.57 -10.67 -7.34
C GLY A 63 -7.88 -9.32 -7.26
N ASP A 64 -6.82 -9.13 -8.05
CA ASP A 64 -6.07 -7.88 -8.19
C ASP A 64 -6.98 -6.74 -8.66
N LEU A 65 -7.78 -6.99 -9.70
CA LEU A 65 -8.79 -6.05 -10.20
C LEU A 65 -9.80 -5.68 -9.12
N ALA A 66 -10.35 -6.67 -8.41
CA ALA A 66 -11.34 -6.44 -7.36
C ALA A 66 -10.72 -5.69 -6.16
N PHE A 67 -9.49 -6.04 -5.78
CA PHE A 67 -8.73 -5.41 -4.70
C PHE A 67 -8.49 -3.91 -4.95
N ASN A 68 -8.27 -3.54 -6.21
CA ASN A 68 -8.14 -2.16 -6.64
C ASN A 68 -9.48 -1.46 -6.92
N SER A 69 -10.62 -2.15 -6.80
CA SER A 69 -11.93 -1.57 -7.02
C SER A 69 -12.57 -0.98 -5.75
N PRO A 70 -12.94 0.31 -5.76
CA PRO A 70 -13.67 0.92 -4.65
C PRO A 70 -15.09 0.39 -4.45
N THR A 71 -15.61 -0.35 -5.42
CA THR A 71 -16.96 -0.93 -5.36
C THR A 71 -17.07 -2.03 -4.29
N LEU A 72 -15.96 -2.68 -3.92
CA LEU A 72 -15.95 -3.63 -2.80
C LEU A 72 -16.24 -2.96 -1.46
N LEU A 73 -15.72 -1.75 -1.25
CA LEU A 73 -15.93 -1.02 0.00
C LEU A 73 -17.29 -0.32 -0.01
N GLY A 74 -17.77 0.09 1.16
CA GLY A 74 -19.05 0.76 1.32
C GLY A 74 -18.94 2.25 1.61
N GLY A 75 -20.10 2.87 1.79
CA GLY A 75 -20.24 4.15 2.48
C GLY A 75 -19.30 5.26 1.95
N PRO A 76 -18.63 6.00 2.84
CA PRO A 76 -17.70 7.06 2.43
C PRO A 76 -16.49 6.56 1.66
N ALA A 77 -15.94 5.38 1.97
CA ALA A 77 -14.76 4.84 1.30
C ALA A 77 -15.01 4.65 -0.21
N ARG A 78 -16.15 4.05 -0.58
CA ARG A 78 -16.58 3.93 -1.99
C ARG A 78 -16.71 5.30 -2.66
N ARG A 79 -17.35 6.26 -1.99
CA ARG A 79 -17.63 7.61 -2.54
C ARG A 79 -16.36 8.42 -2.80
N THR A 80 -15.33 8.24 -1.97
CA THR A 80 -14.03 8.88 -2.14
C THR A 80 -13.10 8.10 -3.07
N GLY A 81 -13.54 6.95 -3.60
CA GLY A 81 -12.74 6.11 -4.47
C GLY A 81 -11.64 5.32 -3.76
N MET A 82 -11.76 5.07 -2.46
CA MET A 82 -10.81 4.21 -1.73
C MET A 82 -11.05 2.74 -2.09
N SER A 83 -9.97 2.00 -2.26
CA SER A 83 -9.92 0.54 -2.44
C SER A 83 -8.97 -0.09 -1.43
N CYS A 84 -8.83 -1.42 -1.44
CA CYS A 84 -7.81 -2.09 -0.62
C CYS A 84 -6.40 -1.60 -1.00
N GLY A 85 -6.16 -1.38 -2.31
CA GLY A 85 -4.90 -0.83 -2.85
C GLY A 85 -4.55 0.58 -2.38
N THR A 86 -5.51 1.34 -1.83
CA THR A 86 -5.23 2.64 -1.19
C THR A 86 -4.42 2.47 0.09
N CYS A 87 -4.70 1.42 0.87
CA CYS A 87 -3.99 1.11 2.11
C CYS A 87 -2.80 0.16 1.84
N HIS A 88 -2.97 -0.78 0.92
CA HIS A 88 -2.00 -1.81 0.60
C HIS A 88 -1.46 -1.64 -0.82
N VAL A 89 -0.63 -0.62 -1.03
CA VAL A 89 -0.09 -0.26 -2.35
C VAL A 89 0.81 -1.37 -2.86
N ASN A 90 0.41 -2.05 -3.93
CA ASN A 90 1.15 -3.17 -4.54
C ASN A 90 1.49 -4.26 -3.50
N GLY A 91 0.54 -4.57 -2.62
CA GLY A 91 0.71 -5.53 -1.55
C GLY A 91 1.56 -5.05 -0.36
N ALA A 92 2.18 -3.88 -0.39
CA ALA A 92 2.90 -3.31 0.75
C ALA A 92 2.04 -2.33 1.55
N GLY A 93 2.36 -2.09 2.82
CA GLY A 93 1.64 -1.12 3.64
C GLY A 93 1.87 0.32 3.16
N ASN A 94 0.84 1.17 3.22
CA ASN A 94 0.96 2.57 2.86
C ASN A 94 1.39 3.43 4.05
N ALA A 95 2.70 3.59 4.22
CA ALA A 95 3.31 4.42 5.27
C ALA A 95 2.92 5.90 5.23
N ARG A 96 2.34 6.36 4.11
CA ARG A 96 1.95 7.76 3.89
C ARG A 96 0.46 8.01 4.12
N LEU A 97 -0.36 6.95 4.20
CA LEU A 97 -1.80 7.11 4.38
C LEU A 97 -2.09 7.86 5.68
N TYR A 98 -2.88 8.92 5.57
CA TYR A 98 -3.37 9.66 6.71
C TYR A 98 -4.84 10.01 6.48
N VAL A 99 -5.71 9.53 7.36
CA VAL A 99 -7.14 9.84 7.32
C VAL A 99 -7.47 10.70 8.54
N PRO A 100 -7.79 12.00 8.36
CA PRO A 100 -8.10 12.89 9.46
C PRO A 100 -9.17 12.33 10.40
N GLY A 101 -8.88 12.33 11.71
CA GLY A 101 -9.79 11.82 12.75
C GLY A 101 -9.78 10.29 12.93
N MET A 102 -9.11 9.54 12.05
CA MET A 102 -8.95 8.08 12.15
C MET A 102 -7.47 7.68 12.20
N SER A 103 -6.55 8.58 11.84
CA SER A 103 -5.11 8.41 11.96
C SER A 103 -4.57 9.32 13.07
N THR A 104 -3.59 8.83 13.84
CA THR A 104 -2.78 9.69 14.73
C THR A 104 -1.49 10.15 14.06
N ARG A 105 -1.08 9.48 12.98
CA ARG A 105 0.08 9.81 12.14
C ARG A 105 0.01 9.12 10.78
N PRO A 106 0.82 9.52 9.80
CA PRO A 106 0.96 8.77 8.56
C PRO A 106 1.31 7.30 8.80
N GLY A 107 0.69 6.40 8.05
CA GLY A 107 0.95 4.96 8.11
C GLY A 107 0.15 4.19 9.16
N ASN A 108 -0.69 4.88 9.95
CA ASN A 108 -1.66 4.22 10.82
C ASN A 108 -3.09 4.70 10.56
N PHE A 109 -4.05 3.82 10.84
CA PHE A 109 -5.45 4.05 10.56
C PHE A 109 -6.32 3.20 11.49
N ASP A 110 -7.35 3.81 12.07
CA ASP A 110 -8.35 3.16 12.91
C ASP A 110 -9.52 2.66 12.05
N THR A 111 -9.63 1.34 11.87
CA THR A 111 -10.73 0.70 11.14
C THR A 111 -12.00 0.52 11.98
N THR A 112 -11.92 0.84 13.27
CA THR A 112 -13.01 0.74 14.24
C THR A 112 -13.56 2.10 14.68
N GLY A 113 -13.19 3.18 14.01
CA GLY A 113 -13.83 4.48 14.18
C GLY A 113 -15.15 4.62 13.40
N PRO A 114 -15.92 5.69 13.62
CA PRO A 114 -17.28 5.82 13.09
C PRO A 114 -17.35 6.20 11.60
N LEU A 115 -16.21 6.57 10.98
CA LEU A 115 -16.18 7.16 9.65
C LEU A 115 -16.74 6.20 8.58
N PHE A 116 -16.22 4.97 8.51
CA PHE A 116 -16.59 4.05 7.43
C PHE A 116 -17.73 3.11 7.81
N ASN A 117 -17.73 2.60 9.04
CA ASN A 117 -18.85 1.86 9.57
C ASN A 117 -19.19 2.32 11.00
N PRO A 118 -20.25 3.12 11.19
CA PRO A 118 -20.71 3.54 12.52
C PRO A 118 -21.03 2.38 13.47
N LYS A 119 -21.36 1.19 12.94
CA LYS A 119 -21.63 -0.02 13.75
C LYS A 119 -20.36 -0.67 14.31
N ALA A 120 -19.21 -0.40 13.70
CA ALA A 120 -17.91 -0.88 14.17
C ALA A 120 -17.30 0.05 15.23
N HIS A 121 -17.94 1.21 15.51
CA HIS A 121 -17.42 2.22 16.43
C HIS A 121 -17.25 1.70 17.86
N ASN A 122 -16.01 1.62 18.34
CA ASN A 122 -15.68 1.18 19.70
C ASN A 122 -15.60 2.34 20.73
N GLY A 123 -15.67 3.60 20.30
CA GLY A 123 -15.57 4.79 21.16
C GLY A 123 -14.15 5.22 21.51
N VAL A 124 -13.13 4.57 20.95
CA VAL A 124 -11.71 4.81 21.22
C VAL A 124 -10.99 5.05 19.90
N LEU A 125 -10.06 5.99 19.87
CA LEU A 125 -9.17 6.16 18.72
C LEU A 125 -7.93 5.28 18.93
N ASP A 126 -7.94 4.08 18.36
CA ASP A 126 -6.88 3.07 18.47
C ASP A 126 -6.32 2.66 17.09
N PRO A 127 -5.70 3.60 16.36
CA PRO A 127 -5.21 3.33 15.01
C PRO A 127 -4.12 2.27 15.02
N VAL A 128 -4.24 1.34 14.09
CA VAL A 128 -3.25 0.31 13.84
C VAL A 128 -2.43 0.65 12.62
N ARG A 129 -1.18 0.17 12.58
CA ARG A 129 -0.35 0.25 11.39
C ARG A 129 -1.01 -0.54 10.27
N ILE A 130 -0.89 -0.06 9.04
CA ILE A 130 -1.30 -0.84 7.88
C ILE A 130 -0.21 -1.90 7.59
N PRO A 131 -0.48 -3.20 7.69
CA PRO A 131 0.53 -4.22 7.46
C PRO A 131 0.84 -4.38 5.96
N SER A 132 2.03 -4.87 5.66
CA SER A 132 2.31 -5.45 4.34
C SER A 132 1.57 -6.78 4.19
N LEU A 133 1.09 -7.05 2.98
CA LEU A 133 0.46 -8.31 2.57
C LEU A 133 1.44 -9.28 1.91
N ARG A 134 2.69 -8.86 1.68
CA ARG A 134 3.73 -9.75 1.14
C ARG A 134 3.87 -11.00 1.99
N GLY A 135 3.76 -12.17 1.35
CA GLY A 135 3.87 -13.46 2.02
C GLY A 135 2.71 -13.78 2.97
N ALA A 136 1.55 -13.10 2.86
CA ALA A 136 0.39 -13.29 3.75
C ALA A 136 -0.06 -14.76 3.89
N ARG A 137 0.19 -15.61 2.88
CA ARG A 137 -0.07 -17.05 2.92
C ARG A 137 0.66 -17.78 4.06
N TYR A 138 1.81 -17.26 4.49
CA TYR A 138 2.61 -17.83 5.58
C TYR A 138 2.29 -17.20 6.94
N LEU A 139 1.35 -16.26 6.99
CA LEU A 139 1.15 -15.37 8.13
C LEU A 139 -0.25 -15.53 8.74
N ALA A 140 -0.82 -16.73 8.77
CA ALA A 140 -1.95 -16.98 9.68
C ALA A 140 -1.47 -16.97 11.16
N PRO A 141 -2.34 -16.66 12.14
CA PRO A 141 -3.66 -16.04 11.98
C PRO A 141 -3.57 -14.55 11.60
N TYR A 142 -4.69 -13.96 11.20
CA TYR A 142 -4.85 -12.62 10.65
C TYR A 142 -5.49 -11.63 11.64
N GLY A 143 -5.25 -10.33 11.40
CA GLY A 143 -5.45 -9.25 12.37
C GLY A 143 -4.19 -9.00 13.20
N HIS A 144 -3.99 -7.76 13.69
CA HIS A 144 -2.84 -7.40 14.54
C HIS A 144 -2.78 -8.20 15.84
N ASP A 145 -3.95 -8.54 16.34
CA ASP A 145 -4.16 -9.42 17.49
C ASP A 145 -4.25 -10.89 17.08
N GLY A 146 -4.22 -11.25 15.79
CA GLY A 146 -4.35 -12.64 15.34
C GLY A 146 -5.70 -13.29 15.64
N ARG A 147 -6.79 -12.51 15.74
CA ARG A 147 -8.13 -13.02 16.10
C ARG A 147 -8.83 -13.87 15.04
N ILE A 148 -8.39 -13.85 13.78
CA ILE A 148 -9.06 -14.55 12.67
C ILE A 148 -8.14 -15.59 12.04
N ALA A 149 -8.52 -16.87 12.03
CA ALA A 149 -7.66 -17.92 11.49
C ALA A 149 -7.62 -17.96 9.95
N SER A 150 -8.74 -17.61 9.29
CA SER A 150 -8.88 -17.69 7.84
C SER A 150 -8.66 -16.34 7.16
N LEU A 151 -7.83 -16.32 6.11
CA LEU A 151 -7.63 -15.11 5.30
C LEU A 151 -8.94 -14.69 4.64
N ARG A 152 -9.70 -15.67 4.13
CA ARG A 152 -11.01 -15.44 3.52
C ARG A 152 -12.01 -14.78 4.47
N GLU A 153 -12.07 -15.25 5.72
CA GLU A 153 -12.89 -14.63 6.75
C GLU A 153 -12.40 -13.22 7.08
N PHE A 154 -11.08 -13.02 7.14
CA PHE A 154 -10.49 -11.70 7.41
C PHE A 154 -10.80 -10.69 6.31
N VAL A 155 -10.61 -11.04 5.04
CA VAL A 155 -10.95 -10.19 3.89
C VAL A 155 -12.44 -9.82 3.93
N ARG A 156 -13.32 -10.79 4.17
CA ARG A 156 -14.76 -10.53 4.32
C ARG A 156 -15.04 -9.57 5.49
N ASN A 157 -14.40 -9.77 6.64
CA ASN A 157 -14.54 -8.88 7.79
C ASN A 157 -14.15 -7.44 7.46
N VAL A 158 -13.02 -7.24 6.77
CA VAL A 158 -12.60 -5.89 6.33
C VAL A 158 -13.68 -5.27 5.44
N ILE A 159 -14.14 -5.99 4.41
CA ILE A 159 -15.14 -5.48 3.47
C ILE A 159 -16.45 -5.13 4.17
N VAL A 160 -17.06 -6.08 4.87
CA VAL A 160 -18.44 -5.96 5.39
C VAL A 160 -18.49 -5.23 6.73
N ASN A 161 -17.57 -5.54 7.65
CA ASN A 161 -17.66 -5.05 9.03
C ASN A 161 -16.83 -3.78 9.24
N GLU A 162 -15.68 -3.62 8.61
CA GLU A 162 -14.84 -2.42 8.81
C GLU A 162 -15.24 -1.30 7.85
N PHE A 163 -15.51 -1.64 6.59
CA PHE A 163 -15.80 -0.65 5.53
C PHE A 163 -17.25 -0.62 5.05
N ALA A 164 -18.15 -1.37 5.69
CA ALA A 164 -19.58 -1.40 5.38
C ALA A 164 -19.92 -1.70 3.90
N GLY A 165 -19.07 -2.46 3.22
CA GLY A 165 -19.30 -2.96 1.88
C GLY A 165 -20.42 -4.01 1.84
N ASP A 166 -20.99 -4.20 0.65
CA ASP A 166 -21.95 -5.28 0.40
C ASP A 166 -21.24 -6.63 0.48
N GLU A 167 -21.97 -7.71 0.77
CA GLU A 167 -21.41 -9.07 0.75
C GLU A 167 -20.89 -9.39 -0.66
N PRO A 168 -19.58 -9.64 -0.84
CA PRO A 168 -19.06 -10.00 -2.14
C PRO A 168 -19.57 -11.37 -2.57
N SER A 169 -19.68 -11.61 -3.88
CA SER A 169 -19.95 -12.97 -4.36
C SER A 169 -18.81 -13.91 -3.93
N PRO A 170 -19.09 -15.22 -3.72
CA PRO A 170 -18.04 -16.17 -3.38
C PRO A 170 -16.86 -16.13 -4.36
N ALA A 171 -17.14 -16.02 -5.66
CA ALA A 171 -16.11 -15.95 -6.70
C ALA A 171 -15.20 -14.73 -6.55
N VAL A 172 -15.75 -13.54 -6.28
CA VAL A 172 -14.95 -12.31 -6.10
C VAL A 172 -14.15 -12.37 -4.80
N LEU A 173 -14.75 -12.84 -3.72
CA LEU A 173 -14.05 -12.99 -2.44
C LEU A 173 -12.90 -14.01 -2.54
N ASP A 174 -13.13 -15.15 -3.19
CA ASP A 174 -12.10 -16.16 -3.41
C ASP A 174 -11.00 -15.65 -4.34
N ALA A 175 -11.34 -14.83 -5.34
CA ALA A 175 -10.36 -14.18 -6.20
C ALA A 175 -9.47 -13.19 -5.41
N VAL A 176 -10.05 -12.33 -4.57
CA VAL A 176 -9.27 -11.42 -3.72
C VAL A 176 -8.33 -12.18 -2.78
N VAL A 177 -8.80 -13.30 -2.22
CA VAL A 177 -7.95 -14.18 -1.41
C VAL A 177 -6.83 -14.77 -2.24
N ALA A 178 -7.11 -15.30 -3.43
CA ALA A 178 -6.10 -15.86 -4.33
C ALA A 178 -5.04 -14.82 -4.71
N TYR A 179 -5.43 -13.57 -4.96
CA TYR A 179 -4.51 -12.47 -5.20
C TYR A 179 -3.61 -12.22 -3.98
N ILE A 180 -4.18 -12.01 -2.78
CA ILE A 180 -3.40 -11.75 -1.56
C ILE A 180 -2.47 -12.93 -1.24
N GLU A 181 -2.92 -14.17 -1.45
CA GLU A 181 -2.09 -15.34 -1.27
C GLU A 181 -0.95 -15.37 -2.28
N ASP A 182 -1.16 -14.96 -3.53
CA ASP A 182 -0.14 -15.00 -4.58
C ASP A 182 0.96 -13.93 -4.41
N ILE A 183 0.73 -12.84 -3.67
CA ILE A 183 1.76 -11.83 -3.34
C ILE A 183 2.83 -12.46 -2.43
N ASP A 184 4.05 -12.57 -2.96
CA ASP A 184 5.19 -13.18 -2.29
C ASP A 184 6.10 -12.15 -1.62
N PHE A 185 7.03 -12.62 -0.80
CA PHE A 185 8.12 -11.80 -0.30
C PHE A 185 9.06 -11.36 -1.43
N LEU A 186 9.68 -10.19 -1.28
CA LEU A 186 10.83 -9.83 -2.11
C LEU A 186 11.96 -10.81 -1.85
N ARG A 187 12.63 -11.23 -2.92
CA ARG A 187 13.82 -12.10 -2.81
C ARG A 187 14.89 -11.43 -1.96
N ASN A 188 15.43 -12.14 -0.98
CA ASN A 188 16.48 -11.65 -0.10
C ASN A 188 17.75 -12.50 -0.30
N THR A 189 18.87 -11.88 -0.67
CA THR A 189 20.16 -12.56 -0.89
C THR A 189 20.97 -12.78 0.39
N SER A 190 20.61 -12.08 1.45
CA SER A 190 21.22 -12.22 2.78
C SER A 190 20.74 -13.48 3.49
N LEU A 191 19.61 -14.05 3.08
CA LEU A 191 19.03 -15.26 3.67
C LEU A 191 19.02 -16.45 2.71
N ASP A 192 19.17 -17.66 3.24
CA ASP A 192 18.87 -18.90 2.55
C ASP A 192 17.37 -19.25 2.62
N ALA A 193 16.96 -20.34 1.95
CA ALA A 193 15.57 -20.80 1.93
C ALA A 193 15.01 -21.20 3.31
N ARG A 194 15.84 -21.30 4.35
CA ARG A 194 15.43 -21.57 5.73
C ARG A 194 15.39 -20.32 6.59
N GLY A 195 15.59 -19.14 6.00
CA GLY A 195 15.65 -17.87 6.71
C GLY A 195 16.94 -17.69 7.51
N ARG A 196 18.04 -18.34 7.15
CA ARG A 196 19.34 -18.20 7.83
C ARG A 196 20.29 -17.34 7.03
N LEU A 197 21.19 -16.63 7.71
CA LEU A 197 22.23 -15.84 7.03
C LEU A 197 23.06 -16.70 6.07
N THR A 198 23.29 -16.19 4.87
CA THR A 198 24.17 -16.86 3.89
C THR A 198 25.64 -16.67 4.25
N SER A 199 26.53 -17.38 3.55
CA SER A 199 27.98 -17.21 3.71
C SER A 199 28.49 -15.82 3.31
N GLN A 200 27.66 -15.00 2.63
CA GLN A 200 28.05 -13.67 2.16
C GLN A 200 27.83 -12.57 3.21
N SER A 201 27.20 -12.90 4.35
CA SER A 201 26.90 -11.95 5.41
C SER A 201 28.13 -11.26 5.98
N SER A 202 27.95 -10.04 6.49
CA SER A 202 29.01 -9.31 7.17
C SER A 202 29.32 -9.91 8.56
N GLU A 203 30.46 -9.52 9.14
CA GLU A 203 30.78 -9.93 10.52
C GLU A 203 29.80 -9.32 11.53
N ALA A 204 29.35 -8.08 11.29
CA ALA A 204 28.35 -7.42 12.10
C ALA A 204 27.01 -8.16 12.10
N GLU A 205 26.53 -8.60 10.93
CA GLU A 205 25.32 -9.42 10.82
C GLU A 205 25.43 -10.74 11.59
N ARG A 206 26.57 -11.45 11.50
CA ARG A 206 26.79 -12.69 12.25
C ARG A 206 26.81 -12.48 13.76
N ARG A 207 27.45 -11.41 14.24
CA ARG A 207 27.42 -11.04 15.67
C ARG A 207 26.00 -10.66 16.09
N GLY A 208 25.26 -9.96 15.23
CA GLY A 208 23.86 -9.63 15.41
C GLY A 208 22.96 -10.85 15.52
N GLU A 209 23.15 -11.86 14.67
CA GLU A 209 22.43 -13.15 14.75
C GLU A 209 22.70 -13.84 16.09
N ALA A 210 23.95 -13.85 16.55
CA ALA A 210 24.31 -14.41 17.85
C ALA A 210 23.63 -13.66 19.02
N ILE A 211 23.54 -12.33 18.93
CA ILE A 211 22.82 -11.50 19.92
C ILE A 211 21.31 -11.76 19.85
N PHE A 212 20.75 -11.90 18.65
CA PHE A 212 19.33 -12.18 18.44
C PHE A 212 18.89 -13.53 19.02
N ALA A 213 19.78 -14.53 18.98
CA ALA A 213 19.56 -15.84 19.59
C ALA A 213 19.97 -15.90 21.08
N ARG A 214 20.62 -14.87 21.62
CA ARG A 214 21.11 -14.82 23.00
C ARG A 214 19.93 -14.85 23.98
N PRO A 215 19.92 -15.76 24.98
CA PRO A 215 18.89 -15.75 26.01
C PRO A 215 18.83 -14.41 26.75
N PHE A 216 17.63 -13.99 27.12
CA PHE A 216 17.42 -12.76 27.87
C PHE A 216 17.99 -12.88 29.30
N PRO A 217 18.56 -11.81 29.88
CA PRO A 217 19.21 -11.89 31.19
C PRO A 217 18.31 -12.39 32.33
N HIS A 218 17.00 -12.10 32.25
CA HIS A 218 16.01 -12.45 33.27
C HIS A 218 15.04 -13.56 32.84
N ASP A 219 15.22 -14.14 31.64
CA ASP A 219 14.50 -15.32 31.18
C ASP A 219 15.38 -16.14 30.22
N PRO A 220 16.07 -17.19 30.71
CA PRO A 220 17.01 -17.97 29.90
C PRO A 220 16.33 -18.83 28.83
N ASN A 221 15.00 -18.97 28.87
CA ASN A 221 14.24 -19.70 27.85
C ASN A 221 13.71 -18.78 26.74
N MET A 222 13.93 -17.47 26.86
CA MET A 222 13.45 -16.48 25.91
C MET A 222 14.61 -15.79 25.18
N SER A 223 14.46 -15.58 23.87
CA SER A 223 15.32 -14.73 23.05
C SER A 223 14.50 -14.15 21.89
N CYS A 224 15.05 -13.22 21.10
CA CYS A 224 14.33 -12.71 19.93
C CYS A 224 13.93 -13.84 18.98
N ALA A 225 14.81 -14.85 18.82
CA ALA A 225 14.59 -16.03 17.98
C ALA A 225 13.50 -16.99 18.47
N THR A 226 13.02 -16.85 19.72
CA THR A 226 11.94 -17.70 20.24
C THR A 226 10.58 -17.38 19.64
N CYS A 227 10.35 -16.11 19.30
CA CYS A 227 9.12 -15.65 18.63
C CYS A 227 9.37 -15.43 17.13
N HIS A 228 10.49 -14.80 16.77
CA HIS A 228 10.89 -14.57 15.39
C HIS A 228 11.76 -15.74 14.88
N VAL A 229 11.10 -16.87 14.66
CA VAL A 229 11.75 -18.15 14.35
C VAL A 229 12.24 -18.17 12.89
N PRO A 230 13.55 -18.33 12.62
CA PRO A 230 14.07 -18.51 11.27
C PRO A 230 13.35 -19.64 10.53
N SER A 231 12.58 -19.25 9.53
CA SER A 231 11.67 -20.09 8.74
C SER A 231 11.20 -19.28 7.52
N GLU A 232 10.35 -19.86 6.68
CA GLU A 232 9.76 -19.13 5.53
C GLU A 232 8.91 -17.92 5.94
N GLY A 233 8.37 -17.90 7.17
CA GLY A 233 7.55 -16.78 7.68
C GLY A 233 8.25 -15.89 8.70
N PHE A 234 9.38 -16.34 9.29
CA PHE A 234 10.09 -15.64 10.36
C PHE A 234 9.23 -15.33 11.62
N VAL A 235 8.28 -16.20 11.91
CA VAL A 235 7.28 -16.06 12.97
C VAL A 235 6.99 -17.39 13.67
N ASP A 236 6.46 -17.32 14.89
CA ASP A 236 5.99 -18.47 15.67
C ASP A 236 4.46 -18.66 15.61
N HIS A 237 3.75 -17.76 14.92
CA HIS A 237 2.29 -17.72 14.78
C HIS A 237 1.50 -17.50 16.08
N LYS A 238 2.14 -17.01 17.14
CA LYS A 238 1.50 -16.78 18.44
C LYS A 238 1.36 -15.30 18.75
N GLN A 239 0.57 -15.01 19.78
CA GLN A 239 0.44 -13.69 20.38
C GLN A 239 1.34 -13.58 21.61
N HIS A 240 1.94 -12.40 21.78
CA HIS A 240 2.81 -12.09 22.92
C HIS A 240 2.53 -10.69 23.44
N ASN A 241 2.71 -10.49 24.75
CA ASN A 241 2.71 -9.17 25.35
C ASN A 241 4.15 -8.72 25.54
N VAL A 242 4.60 -7.84 24.66
CA VAL A 242 5.98 -7.34 24.65
C VAL A 242 6.11 -5.97 25.31
N GLY A 243 5.24 -5.68 26.29
CA GLY A 243 5.20 -4.39 26.98
C GLY A 243 4.65 -3.26 26.09
N SER A 244 3.86 -3.61 25.08
CA SER A 244 3.35 -2.67 24.07
C SER A 244 1.90 -2.22 24.31
N GLY A 245 1.24 -2.74 25.36
CA GLY A 245 -0.14 -2.39 25.73
C GLY A 245 -1.19 -3.45 25.38
N GLY A 246 -0.78 -4.69 25.10
CA GLY A 246 -1.70 -5.78 24.75
C GLY A 246 -0.99 -7.04 24.26
N LEU A 247 -1.77 -8.04 23.88
CA LEU A 247 -1.30 -9.24 23.19
C LEU A 247 -1.37 -8.99 21.68
N PHE A 248 -0.24 -9.12 21.00
CA PHE A 248 -0.16 -8.94 19.56
C PHE A 248 0.53 -10.13 18.94
N LYS A 249 0.12 -10.47 17.73
CA LYS A 249 0.78 -11.52 16.97
C LYS A 249 2.22 -11.11 16.63
N THR A 250 3.15 -12.05 16.70
CA THR A 250 4.52 -11.83 16.21
C THR A 250 4.50 -11.42 14.72
N PRO A 251 4.97 -10.20 14.36
CA PRO A 251 5.07 -9.81 12.96
C PRO A 251 6.27 -10.51 12.30
N THR A 252 6.17 -10.77 10.99
CA THR A 252 7.35 -11.23 10.24
C THR A 252 8.42 -10.14 10.19
N LEU A 253 9.69 -10.57 10.22
CA LEU A 253 10.83 -9.69 9.98
C LEU A 253 11.23 -9.66 8.51
N LEU A 254 10.69 -10.54 7.66
CA LEU A 254 11.00 -10.54 6.22
C LEU A 254 10.45 -9.27 5.57
N ASN A 255 11.30 -8.64 4.75
CA ASN A 255 11.02 -7.36 4.09
C ASN A 255 10.62 -6.22 5.06
N ALA A 256 10.91 -6.35 6.36
CA ALA A 256 10.50 -5.37 7.36
C ALA A 256 11.14 -3.99 7.17
N ASP A 257 12.28 -3.89 6.49
CA ASP A 257 12.98 -2.63 6.26
C ASP A 257 12.16 -1.65 5.40
N PHE A 258 11.19 -2.17 4.64
CA PHE A 258 10.27 -1.40 3.80
C PHE A 258 8.89 -1.17 4.43
N ASN A 259 8.69 -1.59 5.70
CA ASN A 259 7.38 -1.64 6.34
C ASN A 259 7.26 -0.70 7.55
N ALA A 260 8.11 0.34 7.62
CA ALA A 260 7.96 1.43 8.57
C ALA A 260 6.63 2.19 8.32
N PRO A 261 6.00 2.77 9.36
CA PRO A 261 6.42 2.76 10.76
C PRO A 261 6.25 1.38 11.42
N TYR A 262 6.98 1.12 12.50
CA TYR A 262 7.04 -0.12 13.27
C TYR A 262 6.11 -0.12 14.50
N PHE A 263 5.96 -1.30 15.12
CA PHE A 263 4.92 -1.67 16.10
C PHE A 263 3.48 -1.71 15.55
N HIS A 264 2.56 -2.33 16.30
CA HIS A 264 1.17 -2.54 15.88
C HIS A 264 0.40 -1.24 15.67
N ASP A 265 0.85 -0.13 16.28
CA ASP A 265 0.24 1.21 16.19
C ASP A 265 1.09 2.23 15.39
N GLY A 266 2.24 1.80 14.87
CA GLY A 266 3.13 2.68 14.09
C GLY A 266 3.91 3.71 14.93
N ARG A 267 4.14 3.46 16.24
CA ARG A 267 4.80 4.47 17.11
C ARG A 267 6.29 4.70 16.83
N PHE A 268 6.98 3.79 16.14
CA PHE A 268 8.42 3.87 15.88
C PHE A 268 8.72 3.99 14.39
N ASP A 269 9.58 4.91 13.99
CA ASP A 269 9.93 5.11 12.57
C ASP A 269 11.20 4.33 12.17
N ARG A 270 11.97 3.86 13.17
CA ARG A 270 13.28 3.22 12.96
C ARG A 270 13.44 1.95 13.79
N LEU A 271 14.13 0.95 13.23
CA LEU A 271 14.45 -0.31 13.91
C LEU A 271 15.23 -0.09 15.22
N ASP A 272 16.05 0.95 15.30
CA ASP A 272 16.79 1.22 16.53
C ASP A 272 15.86 1.62 17.69
N GLN A 273 14.76 2.33 17.42
CA GLN A 273 13.75 2.63 18.44
C GLN A 273 13.04 1.35 18.92
N VAL A 274 12.79 0.42 18.00
CA VAL A 274 12.27 -0.91 18.32
C VAL A 274 13.23 -1.67 19.23
N VAL A 275 14.51 -1.78 18.86
CA VAL A 275 15.53 -2.41 19.70
C VAL A 275 15.64 -1.72 21.06
N GLY A 276 15.56 -0.39 21.08
CA GLY A 276 15.57 0.39 22.32
C GLY A 276 14.36 0.12 23.23
N HIS A 277 13.19 -0.19 22.66
CA HIS A 277 12.02 -0.63 23.44
C HIS A 277 12.30 -1.98 24.10
N PHE A 278 12.78 -2.96 23.34
CA PHE A 278 13.09 -4.30 23.88
C PHE A 278 14.23 -4.27 24.90
N GLU A 279 15.28 -3.48 24.67
CA GLU A 279 16.37 -3.25 25.63
C GLU A 279 15.82 -2.79 26.99
N ARG A 280 14.95 -1.78 27.01
CA ARG A 280 14.37 -1.27 28.26
C ARG A 280 13.35 -2.21 28.89
N THR A 281 12.58 -2.92 28.06
CA THR A 281 11.49 -3.78 28.54
C THR A 281 12.01 -5.08 29.16
N TYR A 282 13.11 -5.62 28.64
CA TYR A 282 13.67 -6.91 29.07
C TYR A 282 15.07 -6.80 29.68
N GLU A 283 15.58 -5.57 29.88
CA GLU A 283 16.88 -5.28 30.49
C GLU A 283 18.02 -6.07 29.82
N LEU A 284 18.07 -6.05 28.47
CA LEU A 284 18.92 -6.95 27.68
C LEU A 284 20.43 -6.67 27.82
N ALA A 285 20.81 -5.55 28.46
CA ALA A 285 22.17 -5.12 28.72
C ALA A 285 23.02 -5.01 27.45
N LEU A 286 22.43 -4.52 26.36
CA LEU A 286 23.11 -4.36 25.08
C LEU A 286 24.15 -3.23 25.16
N THR A 287 25.39 -3.54 24.81
CA THR A 287 26.40 -2.51 24.55
C THR A 287 26.03 -1.70 23.30
N PRO A 288 26.61 -0.50 23.08
CA PRO A 288 26.42 0.23 21.82
C PRO A 288 26.79 -0.61 20.58
N GLN A 289 27.82 -1.46 20.70
CA GLN A 289 28.20 -2.38 19.63
C GLN A 289 27.17 -3.49 19.44
N ASP A 290 26.66 -4.09 20.53
CA ASP A 290 25.61 -5.11 20.47
C ASP A 290 24.37 -4.57 19.75
N ARG A 291 23.96 -3.34 20.10
CA ARG A 291 22.82 -2.66 19.46
C ARG A 291 23.05 -2.46 17.96
N SER A 292 24.25 -2.01 17.56
CA SER A 292 24.60 -1.81 16.16
C SER A 292 24.60 -3.13 15.38
N ASP A 293 25.19 -4.18 15.93
CA ASP A 293 25.28 -5.50 15.30
C ASP A 293 23.88 -6.15 15.19
N LEU A 294 23.05 -6.04 16.23
CA LEU A 294 21.67 -6.51 16.21
C LEU A 294 20.84 -5.79 15.13
N ILE A 295 20.98 -4.47 14.99
CA ILE A 295 20.31 -3.73 13.91
C ILE A 295 20.81 -4.19 12.55
N ALA A 296 22.11 -4.42 12.37
CA ALA A 296 22.66 -4.94 11.11
C ALA A 296 22.04 -6.29 10.73
N TYR A 297 21.84 -7.19 11.70
CA TYR A 297 21.13 -8.45 11.47
C TYR A 297 19.65 -8.24 11.10
N LEU A 298 18.93 -7.36 11.82
CA LEU A 298 17.53 -7.06 11.50
C LEU A 298 17.35 -6.46 10.11
N VAL A 299 18.27 -5.60 9.68
CA VAL A 299 18.29 -5.05 8.31
C VAL A 299 18.54 -6.18 7.31
N ALA A 300 19.52 -7.06 7.54
CA ALA A 300 19.79 -8.18 6.64
C ALA A 300 18.60 -9.16 6.52
N VAL A 301 17.88 -9.44 7.61
CA VAL A 301 16.66 -10.25 7.59
C VAL A 301 15.51 -9.52 6.87
N GLY A 302 15.38 -8.22 7.13
CA GLY A 302 14.32 -7.36 6.61
C GLY A 302 14.54 -6.80 5.22
N ASP A 303 15.66 -7.11 4.56
CA ASP A 303 15.99 -6.64 3.22
C ASP A 303 15.20 -7.38 2.12
N GLY A 304 15.34 -6.90 0.88
CA GLY A 304 14.72 -7.43 -0.32
C GLY A 304 15.25 -6.79 -1.58
N LEU A 305 15.45 -7.58 -2.63
CA LEU A 305 15.89 -7.11 -3.94
C LEU A 305 14.79 -6.29 -4.62
N VAL A 306 15.19 -5.15 -5.21
CA VAL A 306 14.33 -4.25 -5.98
C VAL A 306 13.04 -3.95 -5.21
N PRO A 307 13.12 -3.21 -4.09
CA PRO A 307 11.95 -3.00 -3.23
C PRO A 307 10.94 -2.01 -3.79
N LEU A 308 11.36 -1.20 -4.75
CA LEU A 308 10.59 -0.14 -5.36
C LEU A 308 10.71 -0.23 -6.89
N ASP A 309 9.58 -0.11 -7.57
CA ASP A 309 9.48 0.09 -9.00
C ASP A 309 9.19 1.55 -9.31
N ARG A 310 9.82 2.05 -10.37
CA ARG A 310 9.54 3.39 -10.87
C ARG A 310 8.21 3.39 -11.62
N GLU A 311 7.30 4.26 -11.21
CA GLU A 311 6.09 4.55 -11.96
C GLU A 311 6.40 5.12 -13.34
N GLY A 312 5.50 4.81 -14.27
CA GLY A 312 5.57 5.32 -15.63
C GLY A 312 4.47 4.74 -16.49
N VAL A 313 4.43 5.18 -17.75
CA VAL A 313 3.44 4.71 -18.74
C VAL A 313 3.46 3.20 -18.87
N THR A 314 4.64 2.59 -18.98
CA THR A 314 4.78 1.13 -19.16
C THR A 314 4.17 0.35 -17.99
N ALA A 315 4.49 0.73 -16.75
CA ALA A 315 3.96 0.07 -15.56
C ALA A 315 2.44 0.20 -15.47
N ARG A 316 1.90 1.41 -15.68
CA ARG A 316 0.46 1.69 -15.61
C ARG A 316 -0.32 0.99 -16.73
N LEU A 317 0.22 0.94 -17.94
CA LEU A 317 -0.38 0.18 -19.04
C LEU A 317 -0.33 -1.33 -18.78
N LYS A 318 0.75 -1.84 -18.19
CA LYS A 318 0.83 -3.26 -17.81
C LYS A 318 -0.30 -3.61 -16.83
N GLU A 319 -0.44 -2.85 -15.75
CA GLU A 319 -1.50 -3.06 -14.74
C GLU A 319 -2.91 -3.01 -15.36
N ILE A 320 -3.19 -2.00 -16.19
CA ILE A 320 -4.48 -1.90 -16.91
C ILE A 320 -4.72 -3.10 -17.84
N ASN A 321 -3.68 -3.56 -18.55
CA ASN A 321 -3.77 -4.71 -19.43
C ASN A 321 -3.99 -6.01 -18.65
N ASP A 322 -3.32 -6.17 -17.50
CA ASP A 322 -3.48 -7.31 -16.61
C ASP A 322 -4.94 -7.37 -16.11
N PHE A 323 -5.52 -6.26 -15.66
CA PHE A 323 -6.95 -6.17 -15.33
C PHE A 323 -7.85 -6.53 -16.52
N ALA A 324 -7.49 -6.09 -17.71
CA ALA A 324 -8.30 -6.33 -18.90
C ALA A 324 -8.35 -7.82 -19.30
N THR A 325 -7.37 -8.65 -18.90
CA THR A 325 -7.39 -10.10 -19.16
C THR A 325 -8.59 -10.81 -18.54
N VAL A 326 -9.13 -10.27 -17.44
CA VAL A 326 -10.37 -10.78 -16.80
C VAL A 326 -11.53 -10.84 -17.79
N LEU A 327 -11.60 -9.89 -18.74
CA LEU A 327 -12.64 -9.82 -19.75
C LEU A 327 -12.55 -10.94 -20.81
N ASP A 328 -11.36 -11.54 -21.02
CA ASP A 328 -11.21 -12.70 -21.92
C ASP A 328 -12.03 -13.90 -21.44
N THR A 329 -12.30 -13.99 -20.14
CA THR A 329 -13.13 -15.06 -19.54
C THR A 329 -14.55 -14.58 -19.24
N ALA A 330 -14.70 -13.37 -18.70
CA ALA A 330 -16.00 -12.87 -18.24
C ALA A 330 -16.98 -12.62 -19.40
N ILE A 331 -16.50 -12.12 -20.55
CA ILE A 331 -17.36 -11.85 -21.72
C ILE A 331 -17.94 -13.15 -22.29
N PRO A 332 -17.15 -14.19 -22.62
CA PRO A 332 -17.70 -15.46 -23.10
C PRO A 332 -18.60 -16.18 -22.08
N ALA A 333 -18.33 -15.99 -20.78
CA ALA A 333 -19.14 -16.57 -19.70
C ALA A 333 -20.45 -15.80 -19.45
N HIS A 334 -20.68 -14.66 -20.12
CA HIS A 334 -21.80 -13.76 -19.89
C HIS A 334 -21.89 -13.27 -18.43
N ASP A 335 -20.75 -13.15 -17.75
CA ASP A 335 -20.69 -12.71 -16.36
C ASP A 335 -20.75 -11.17 -16.29
N VAL A 336 -21.97 -10.64 -16.34
CA VAL A 336 -22.22 -9.19 -16.33
C VAL A 336 -21.64 -8.52 -15.08
N ALA A 337 -21.64 -9.20 -13.93
CA ALA A 337 -21.13 -8.63 -12.69
C ALA A 337 -19.61 -8.42 -12.74
N VAL A 338 -18.87 -9.40 -13.25
CA VAL A 338 -17.42 -9.28 -13.42
C VAL A 338 -17.07 -8.30 -14.56
N ILE A 339 -17.84 -8.27 -15.64
CA ILE A 339 -17.65 -7.30 -16.72
C ILE A 339 -17.81 -5.87 -16.19
N ASP A 340 -18.87 -5.60 -15.43
CA ASP A 340 -19.14 -4.28 -14.85
C ASP A 340 -18.03 -3.86 -13.87
N LEU A 341 -17.59 -4.79 -13.02
CA LEU A 341 -16.47 -4.57 -12.10
C LEU A 341 -15.18 -4.20 -12.87
N ALA A 342 -14.87 -4.93 -13.93
CA ALA A 342 -13.68 -4.69 -14.76
C ALA A 342 -13.76 -3.36 -15.52
N VAL A 343 -14.90 -3.06 -16.14
CA VAL A 343 -15.13 -1.82 -16.88
C VAL A 343 -15.05 -0.58 -15.98
N ASP A 344 -15.63 -0.62 -14.77
CA ASP A 344 -15.54 0.50 -13.83
C ASP A 344 -14.10 0.74 -13.37
N THR A 345 -13.43 -0.34 -12.95
CA THR A 345 -12.08 -0.30 -12.39
C THR A 345 -11.07 0.17 -13.46
N ILE A 346 -11.04 -0.47 -14.63
CA ILE A 346 -10.16 -0.06 -15.73
C ILE A 346 -10.48 1.37 -16.22
N GLY A 347 -11.77 1.71 -16.29
CA GLY A 347 -12.19 3.06 -16.67
C GLY A 347 -11.66 4.13 -15.73
N ARG A 348 -11.52 3.83 -14.42
CA ARG A 348 -10.92 4.72 -13.42
C ARG A 348 -9.42 4.84 -13.63
N GLU A 349 -8.70 3.72 -13.74
CA GLU A 349 -7.26 3.72 -13.98
C GLU A 349 -6.87 4.52 -15.23
N LEU A 350 -7.66 4.39 -16.31
CA LEU A 350 -7.47 5.16 -17.54
C LEU A 350 -7.73 6.66 -17.35
N ARG A 351 -8.71 7.05 -16.52
CA ARG A 351 -8.96 8.47 -16.18
C ARG A 351 -7.81 9.02 -15.34
N ASP A 352 -7.34 8.27 -14.36
CA ASP A 352 -6.23 8.68 -13.51
C ASP A 352 -4.94 8.80 -14.34
N LEU A 353 -4.69 7.85 -15.24
CA LEU A 353 -3.59 7.91 -16.21
C LEU A 353 -3.73 9.10 -17.17
N THR A 354 -4.96 9.50 -17.54
CA THR A 354 -5.20 10.70 -18.36
C THR A 354 -4.72 11.95 -17.63
N GLU A 355 -4.96 12.05 -16.33
CA GLU A 355 -4.55 13.21 -15.53
C GLU A 355 -3.04 13.27 -15.26
N GLN A 356 -2.30 12.18 -15.50
CA GLN A 356 -0.84 12.20 -15.52
C GLN A 356 -0.27 13.00 -16.71
N PHE A 357 -1.07 13.33 -17.71
CA PHE A 357 -0.66 14.19 -18.82
C PHE A 357 -1.31 15.57 -18.65
N PRO A 358 -0.55 16.62 -18.28
CA PRO A 358 -1.07 17.97 -18.14
C PRO A 358 -1.84 18.44 -19.38
N ASP A 359 -2.95 19.16 -19.18
CA ASP A 359 -3.74 19.71 -20.28
C ASP A 359 -3.21 21.08 -20.77
N ARG A 360 -3.93 21.73 -21.68
CA ARG A 360 -3.56 23.04 -22.22
C ARG A 360 -3.66 24.20 -21.21
N ARG A 361 -4.34 23.99 -20.08
CA ARG A 361 -4.57 25.00 -19.04
C ARG A 361 -3.48 24.98 -17.98
N ASP A 362 -2.69 23.91 -17.94
CA ASP A 362 -1.55 23.81 -17.04
C ASP A 362 -0.39 24.68 -17.55
N PRO A 363 -0.05 25.78 -16.84
CA PRO A 363 1.00 26.69 -17.28
C PRO A 363 2.41 26.15 -16.98
N THR A 364 2.54 25.04 -16.25
CA THR A 364 3.83 24.51 -15.80
C THR A 364 4.54 23.67 -16.86
N VAL A 365 3.86 23.34 -17.96
CA VAL A 365 4.40 22.58 -19.09
C VAL A 365 4.10 23.31 -20.40
N SER A 366 5.08 24.01 -20.94
CA SER A 366 4.96 24.76 -22.20
C SER A 366 5.10 23.90 -23.46
N ASP A 367 5.85 22.81 -23.36
CA ASP A 367 6.24 21.99 -24.51
C ASP A 367 5.33 20.75 -24.68
N GLY A 368 5.51 20.05 -25.81
CA GLY A 368 4.86 18.76 -26.08
C GLY A 368 3.34 18.81 -26.10
N LEU A 369 2.73 19.97 -26.37
CA LEU A 369 1.28 20.14 -26.27
C LEU A 369 0.54 19.18 -27.22
N HIS A 370 1.07 18.98 -28.43
CA HIS A 370 0.45 18.07 -29.39
C HIS A 370 0.46 16.63 -28.89
N GLU A 371 1.61 16.15 -28.39
CA GLU A 371 1.82 14.82 -27.86
C GLU A 371 0.97 14.56 -26.61
N ARG A 372 0.95 15.51 -25.67
CA ARG A 372 0.10 15.43 -24.47
C ARG A 372 -1.38 15.38 -24.82
N LEU A 373 -1.85 16.20 -25.77
CA LEU A 373 -3.24 16.19 -26.18
C LEU A 373 -3.61 14.89 -26.92
N ALA A 374 -2.70 14.34 -27.73
CA ALA A 374 -2.87 13.04 -28.38
C ALA A 374 -2.97 11.90 -27.35
N ALA A 375 -2.08 11.89 -26.34
CA ALA A 375 -2.12 10.95 -25.21
C ALA A 375 -3.45 11.02 -24.44
N ARG A 376 -3.89 12.23 -24.08
CA ARG A 376 -5.19 12.42 -23.39
C ARG A 376 -6.37 11.99 -24.25
N ALA A 377 -6.32 12.25 -25.56
CA ALA A 377 -7.40 11.88 -26.48
C ALA A 377 -7.54 10.35 -26.58
N ILE A 378 -6.45 9.63 -26.82
CA ILE A 378 -6.51 8.16 -26.95
C ILE A 378 -6.94 7.48 -25.65
N LEU A 379 -6.54 8.00 -24.49
CA LEU A 379 -7.00 7.49 -23.20
C LEU A 379 -8.50 7.70 -23.00
N LYS A 380 -9.02 8.89 -23.34
CA LYS A 380 -10.46 9.18 -23.28
C LYS A 380 -11.28 8.30 -24.22
N ASP A 381 -10.80 8.07 -25.44
CA ASP A 381 -11.44 7.16 -26.39
C ASP A 381 -11.46 5.73 -25.86
N THR A 382 -10.38 5.32 -25.17
CA THR A 382 -10.30 4.01 -24.52
C THR A 382 -11.30 3.89 -23.36
N VAL A 383 -11.48 4.92 -22.53
CA VAL A 383 -12.52 4.96 -21.49
C VAL A 383 -13.93 4.79 -22.11
N ILE A 384 -14.20 5.44 -23.24
CA ILE A 384 -15.48 5.31 -23.95
C ILE A 384 -15.66 3.90 -24.48
N LEU A 385 -14.61 3.26 -24.99
CA LEU A 385 -14.63 1.88 -25.45
C LEU A 385 -15.01 0.93 -24.31
N PHE A 386 -14.37 1.03 -23.14
CA PHE A 386 -14.74 0.21 -21.97
C PHE A 386 -16.19 0.43 -21.54
N ARG A 387 -16.66 1.69 -21.55
CA ARG A 387 -18.07 1.99 -21.27
C ARG A 387 -19.03 1.30 -22.25
N ARG A 388 -18.65 1.17 -23.53
CA ARG A 388 -19.45 0.44 -24.54
C ARG A 388 -19.47 -1.06 -24.27
N ILE A 389 -18.35 -1.66 -23.83
CA ILE A 389 -18.29 -3.06 -23.40
C ILE A 389 -19.34 -3.30 -22.31
N GLY A 390 -19.30 -2.51 -21.22
CA GLY A 390 -20.26 -2.66 -20.11
C GLY A 390 -21.70 -2.43 -20.55
N THR A 391 -21.97 -1.39 -21.36
CA THR A 391 -23.32 -1.10 -21.86
C THR A 391 -23.87 -2.23 -22.76
N ALA A 392 -23.02 -2.85 -23.57
CA ALA A 392 -23.40 -3.97 -24.43
C ALA A 392 -23.68 -5.23 -23.60
N ALA A 393 -22.82 -5.55 -22.64
CA ALA A 393 -23.00 -6.70 -21.73
C ALA A 393 -24.27 -6.56 -20.88
N ALA A 394 -24.53 -5.38 -20.29
CA ALA A 394 -25.75 -5.11 -19.53
C ALA A 394 -27.02 -5.23 -20.38
N ALA A 395 -26.93 -5.01 -21.70
CA ALA A 395 -28.03 -5.20 -22.65
C ALA A 395 -28.12 -6.64 -23.22
N GLY A 396 -27.29 -7.58 -22.74
CA GLY A 396 -27.22 -8.95 -23.24
C GLY A 396 -26.58 -9.09 -24.63
N ARG A 397 -25.92 -8.05 -25.15
CA ARG A 397 -25.26 -8.04 -26.46
C ARG A 397 -23.78 -8.40 -26.33
N PHE A 398 -23.50 -9.66 -25.99
CA PHE A 398 -22.14 -10.12 -25.72
C PHE A 398 -21.22 -10.15 -26.95
N ASP A 399 -21.77 -10.35 -28.15
CA ASP A 399 -21.01 -10.23 -29.40
C ASP A 399 -20.50 -8.79 -29.62
N ASP A 400 -21.33 -7.78 -29.31
CA ASP A 400 -20.94 -6.36 -29.37
C ASP A 400 -19.85 -6.07 -28.32
N ALA A 401 -20.01 -6.60 -27.10
CA ALA A 401 -19.03 -6.45 -26.03
C ALA A 401 -17.67 -7.05 -26.42
N ALA A 402 -17.67 -8.26 -26.98
CA ALA A 402 -16.49 -8.94 -27.49
C ALA A 402 -15.82 -8.17 -28.64
N ALA A 403 -16.62 -7.60 -29.55
CA ALA A 403 -16.11 -6.79 -30.65
C ALA A 403 -15.42 -5.51 -30.16
N GLU A 404 -16.00 -4.79 -29.20
CA GLU A 404 -15.38 -3.61 -28.59
C GLU A 404 -14.10 -4.00 -27.82
N PHE A 405 -14.13 -5.09 -27.05
CA PHE A 405 -12.94 -5.56 -26.35
C PHE A 405 -11.79 -5.94 -27.30
N ALA A 406 -12.10 -6.59 -28.42
CA ALA A 406 -11.12 -6.87 -29.47
C ALA A 406 -10.53 -5.59 -30.10
N ARG A 407 -11.29 -4.49 -30.18
CA ARG A 407 -10.74 -3.19 -30.59
C ARG A 407 -9.74 -2.67 -29.56
N TYR A 408 -10.05 -2.76 -28.26
CA TYR A 408 -9.13 -2.36 -27.20
C TYR A 408 -7.83 -3.16 -27.27
N ARG A 409 -7.89 -4.49 -27.42
CA ARG A 409 -6.70 -5.35 -27.55
C ARG A 409 -5.79 -4.93 -28.70
N LYS A 410 -6.34 -4.41 -29.80
CA LYS A 410 -5.54 -3.86 -30.91
C LYS A 410 -4.87 -2.53 -30.54
N LEU A 411 -5.59 -1.67 -29.82
CA LEU A 411 -5.06 -0.38 -29.35
C LEU A 411 -3.96 -0.55 -28.30
N SER A 412 -4.12 -1.50 -27.38
CA SER A 412 -3.21 -1.71 -26.24
C SER A 412 -1.83 -2.23 -26.64
N VAL A 413 -1.70 -2.87 -27.80
CA VAL A 413 -0.42 -3.42 -28.27
C VAL A 413 0.48 -2.37 -28.91
N VAL A 414 -0.08 -1.40 -29.64
CA VAL A 414 0.72 -0.45 -30.44
C VAL A 414 0.36 1.01 -30.14
N ALA A 415 -0.89 1.39 -30.39
CA ALA A 415 -1.29 2.81 -30.39
C ALA A 415 -1.15 3.45 -29.00
N LEU A 416 -1.64 2.76 -27.95
CA LEU A 416 -1.54 3.24 -26.57
C LEU A 416 -0.09 3.34 -26.09
N PRO A 417 0.74 2.28 -26.13
CA PRO A 417 2.13 2.37 -25.71
C PRO A 417 2.92 3.45 -26.47
N GLN A 418 2.73 3.57 -27.78
CA GLN A 418 3.47 4.53 -28.61
C GLN A 418 3.11 5.98 -28.27
N LEU A 419 1.82 6.31 -28.26
CA LEU A 419 1.38 7.70 -28.02
C LEU A 419 1.71 8.15 -26.60
N LEU A 420 1.53 7.28 -25.61
CA LEU A 420 1.81 7.60 -24.23
C LEU A 420 3.31 7.71 -23.95
N SER A 421 4.13 6.82 -24.51
CA SER A 421 5.60 6.92 -24.38
C SER A 421 6.15 8.19 -25.02
N ASN A 422 5.63 8.59 -26.18
CA ASN A 422 6.02 9.84 -26.85
C ASN A 422 5.71 11.07 -25.98
N ALA A 423 4.60 11.03 -25.23
CA ALA A 423 4.17 12.12 -24.36
C ALA A 423 4.81 12.08 -22.96
N GLN A 424 5.44 10.96 -22.56
CA GLN A 424 5.88 10.72 -21.18
C GLN A 424 6.84 11.79 -20.66
N GLN A 425 7.73 12.31 -21.50
CA GLN A 425 8.69 13.35 -21.07
C GLN A 425 8.02 14.66 -20.64
N TRP A 426 6.76 14.91 -21.04
CA TRP A 426 5.97 16.09 -20.64
C TRP A 426 4.84 15.72 -19.68
N SER A 427 4.84 14.49 -19.16
CA SER A 427 3.86 14.00 -18.20
C SER A 427 4.34 14.19 -16.76
N LEU A 428 3.44 14.00 -15.80
CA LEU A 428 3.74 13.96 -14.37
C LEU A 428 4.58 12.73 -13.97
N PHE A 429 4.93 11.82 -14.90
CA PHE A 429 5.97 10.80 -14.72
C PHE A 429 7.39 11.35 -14.92
N ASN A 430 7.54 12.56 -15.49
CA ASN A 430 8.83 13.26 -15.54
C ASN A 430 9.05 14.03 -14.22
N PRO A 431 10.13 13.77 -13.45
CA PRO A 431 10.36 14.40 -12.15
C PRO A 431 10.40 15.93 -12.19
N MET A 432 10.89 16.52 -13.29
CA MET A 432 10.93 17.98 -13.46
C MET A 432 9.52 18.55 -13.64
N VAL A 433 8.72 17.93 -14.50
CA VAL A 433 7.33 18.31 -14.75
C VAL A 433 6.48 18.14 -13.49
N HIS A 434 6.61 16.99 -12.83
CA HIS A 434 5.94 16.67 -11.58
C HIS A 434 6.20 17.75 -10.51
N ARG A 435 7.48 18.05 -10.22
CA ARG A 435 7.83 19.08 -9.24
C ARG A 435 7.29 20.46 -9.60
N ALA A 436 7.36 20.86 -10.87
CA ALA A 436 6.85 22.14 -11.32
C ALA A 436 5.33 22.24 -11.16
N HIS A 437 4.61 21.21 -11.62
CA HIS A 437 3.16 21.09 -11.51
C HIS A 437 2.70 21.24 -10.04
N TYR A 438 3.29 20.45 -9.16
CA TYR A 438 2.88 20.41 -7.76
C TYR A 438 3.34 21.63 -6.95
N ALA A 439 4.48 22.24 -7.30
CA ALA A 439 4.87 23.53 -6.73
C ALA A 439 3.87 24.64 -7.09
N ALA A 440 3.40 24.69 -8.33
CA ALA A 440 2.40 25.67 -8.77
C ALA A 440 1.03 25.43 -8.11
N LEU A 441 0.59 24.17 -8.03
CA LEU A 441 -0.64 23.80 -7.33
C LEU A 441 -0.61 24.29 -5.88
N TRP A 442 0.53 24.13 -5.22
CA TRP A 442 0.71 24.55 -3.84
C TRP A 442 0.69 26.06 -3.65
N GLN A 443 1.33 26.82 -4.55
CA GLN A 443 1.25 28.28 -4.53
C GLN A 443 -0.21 28.75 -4.62
N ASN A 444 -1.01 28.11 -5.49
CA ASN A 444 -2.43 28.41 -5.63
C ASN A 444 -3.23 28.08 -4.37
N LEU A 445 -2.97 26.92 -3.74
CA LEU A 445 -3.64 26.51 -2.50
C LEU A 445 -3.32 27.45 -1.32
N ARG A 446 -2.06 27.89 -1.20
CA ARG A 446 -1.65 28.88 -0.19
C ARG A 446 -2.31 30.23 -0.41
N GLN A 447 -2.37 30.70 -1.66
CA GLN A 447 -3.05 31.95 -2.00
C GLN A 447 -4.56 31.88 -1.71
N ALA A 448 -5.15 30.69 -1.76
CA ALA A 448 -6.55 30.42 -1.41
C ALA A 448 -6.82 30.26 0.10
N GLY A 449 -5.82 30.46 0.98
CA GLY A 449 -5.99 30.37 2.44
C GLY A 449 -6.19 28.95 2.97
N LYS A 450 -5.83 27.92 2.20
CA LYS A 450 -5.97 26.51 2.60
C LYS A 450 -4.72 26.04 3.34
N PRO A 451 -4.85 25.26 4.44
CA PRO A 451 -3.71 24.76 5.19
C PRO A 451 -2.85 23.84 4.30
N ALA A 452 -1.54 23.91 4.51
CA ALA A 452 -0.59 23.04 3.81
C ALA A 452 -0.74 21.58 4.29
N PRO A 453 -0.57 20.59 3.40
CA PRO A 453 -0.36 19.20 3.83
C PRO A 453 0.84 19.13 4.79
N VAL A 454 0.76 18.28 5.80
CA VAL A 454 1.92 17.96 6.66
C VAL A 454 3.01 17.38 5.76
N PRO A 455 4.26 17.88 5.79
CA PRO A 455 5.34 17.30 5.01
C PRO A 455 5.57 15.84 5.44
N THR A 456 5.42 14.91 4.50
CA THR A 456 5.81 13.51 4.68
C THR A 456 7.34 13.41 4.63
N ALA A 457 8.01 13.82 5.70
CA ALA A 457 9.43 13.51 5.88
C ALA A 457 9.58 12.05 6.36
N LEU A 458 9.17 11.09 5.52
CA LEU A 458 9.64 9.71 5.62
C LEU A 458 10.65 9.52 4.48
N ALA A 459 11.82 10.14 4.65
CA ALA A 459 12.99 9.68 3.95
C ALA A 459 13.30 8.28 4.51
N VAL A 460 12.78 7.23 3.85
CA VAL A 460 13.50 5.97 3.83
C VAL A 460 14.82 6.35 3.16
N PRO A 461 15.98 6.27 3.85
CA PRO A 461 17.23 6.49 3.16
C PRO A 461 17.25 5.46 2.03
N ILE A 462 17.19 5.93 0.79
CA ILE A 462 17.61 5.15 -0.35
C ILE A 462 19.07 4.84 0.01
N ALA A 463 19.34 3.65 0.55
CA ALA A 463 20.69 3.17 0.61
C ALA A 463 21.15 3.23 -0.83
N GLU A 464 22.04 4.16 -1.16
CA GLU A 464 22.81 4.09 -2.39
C GLU A 464 23.38 2.68 -2.39
N THR A 465 22.78 1.80 -3.20
CA THR A 465 23.30 0.47 -3.43
C THR A 465 24.65 0.70 -4.07
N THR A 466 25.69 0.77 -3.25
CA THR A 466 27.04 0.54 -3.71
C THR A 466 27.03 -0.89 -4.20
N ALA A 467 26.76 -1.05 -5.50
CA ALA A 467 26.85 -2.32 -6.18
C ALA A 467 28.23 -2.88 -5.83
N LYS A 468 28.22 -3.95 -5.03
CA LYS A 468 29.43 -4.72 -4.71
C LYS A 468 29.96 -5.19 -6.07
N PRO A 469 31.17 -4.78 -6.50
CA PRO A 469 31.67 -5.19 -7.80
C PRO A 469 31.77 -6.73 -7.81
N ALA A 470 31.22 -7.35 -8.85
CA ALA A 470 31.36 -8.78 -9.09
C ALA A 470 32.86 -9.16 -9.08
N PRO A 471 33.24 -10.31 -8.48
CA PRO A 471 34.62 -10.75 -8.55
C PRO A 471 34.97 -11.05 -10.01
N ALA A 472 35.96 -10.35 -10.53
CA ALA A 472 36.51 -10.61 -11.85
C ALA A 472 37.11 -12.02 -11.86
N GLU A 473 36.57 -12.90 -12.70
CA GLU A 473 37.20 -14.17 -13.06
C GLU A 473 38.58 -13.90 -13.67
N ARG A 474 39.60 -14.56 -13.12
CA ARG A 474 40.86 -14.89 -13.79
C ARG A 474 41.30 -16.27 -13.38
#